data_AF-A0A965HM89-F1
#
_entry.id   AF-A0A965HM89-F1
#
_cell.length_a   1.000
_cell.length_b   1.000
_cell.length_c   1.000
_cell.angle_alpha   90.00
_cell.angle_beta   90.00
_cell.angle_gamma   90.00
#
_symmetry.space_group_name_H-M   'P 1'
#
loop_
_entity.id
_entity.type
_entity.pdbx_description
1 polymer ?
#
loop_
_entity_poly.entity_id
_entity_poly.type
_entity_poly.pdbx_seq_one_letter_code
_entity_poly.pdbx_strand_id
1 'polypeptide(L)'
;MASQSKTVGDALLKERRSRARPPRMFKVLLVNDDFTPMEFVVDVLQRFFHLDTDSATRVMLKVHTEGVGVCGVYPRDTAATKVEQVLSHARAHQHPLQCLMEEN
;
A
#
# COMPACT_ATOMS: atom_id res chain seq x y z
N MET A 1 17.56 33.09 -57.30
CA MET A 1 17.20 33.73 -56.02
C MET A 1 16.26 32.82 -55.26
N ALA A 2 16.52 32.66 -53.95
CA ALA A 2 15.70 32.16 -52.82
C ALA A 2 14.35 31.46 -53.15
N SER A 3 13.98 30.35 -52.51
CA SER A 3 14.04 30.18 -51.06
C SER A 3 13.86 28.70 -50.70
N GLN A 4 14.79 28.18 -49.91
CA GLN A 4 14.59 26.97 -49.13
C GLN A 4 13.60 27.31 -48.00
N SER A 5 12.43 26.66 -47.97
CA SER A 5 11.60 26.66 -46.76
C SER A 5 11.46 25.22 -46.29
N LYS A 6 12.49 24.77 -45.56
CA LYS A 6 12.47 23.52 -44.82
C LYS A 6 12.47 23.88 -43.34
N THR A 7 11.49 23.31 -42.63
CA THR A 7 11.56 22.92 -41.21
C THR A 7 11.51 24.04 -40.17
N VAL A 8 10.31 24.29 -39.61
CA VAL A 8 10.19 24.81 -38.23
C VAL A 8 9.06 24.11 -37.44
N GLY A 9 8.02 23.58 -38.11
CA GLY A 9 6.83 23.02 -37.44
C GLY A 9 6.97 21.60 -36.86
N ASP A 10 7.63 20.68 -37.57
CA ASP A 10 7.64 19.26 -37.18
C ASP A 10 8.63 18.89 -36.06
N ALA A 11 9.60 19.76 -35.77
CA ALA A 11 10.67 19.44 -34.83
C ALA A 11 10.29 19.65 -33.35
N LEU A 12 9.22 20.38 -33.06
CA LEU A 12 8.79 20.69 -31.69
C LEU A 12 7.98 19.56 -31.01
N LEU A 13 7.48 18.59 -31.79
CA LEU A 13 6.63 17.50 -31.29
C LEU A 13 7.39 16.20 -31.06
N LYS A 14 8.73 16.22 -31.02
CA LYS A 14 9.49 15.11 -30.42
C LYS A 14 9.28 15.13 -28.92
N GLU A 15 8.12 14.58 -28.55
CA GLU A 15 7.62 14.35 -27.22
C GLU A 15 8.78 14.05 -26.26
N ARG A 16 8.96 14.97 -25.30
CA ARG A 16 9.62 14.65 -24.04
C ARG A 16 8.73 13.66 -23.29
N ARG A 17 8.63 12.41 -23.75
CA ARG A 17 8.18 11.29 -22.93
C ARG A 17 9.28 11.03 -21.91
N SER A 18 9.37 11.88 -20.89
CA SER A 18 10.06 11.48 -19.67
C SER A 18 9.29 10.28 -19.15
N ARG A 19 9.82 9.06 -19.36
CA ARG A 19 9.29 7.86 -18.71
C ARG A 19 9.38 8.13 -17.21
N ALA A 20 8.23 8.38 -16.58
CA ALA A 20 8.15 8.42 -15.13
C ALA A 20 8.70 7.07 -14.61
N ARG A 21 9.61 7.12 -13.63
CA ARG A 21 10.07 5.89 -12.99
C ARG A 21 8.86 5.22 -12.35
N PRO A 22 8.76 3.87 -12.40
CA PRO A 22 7.70 3.17 -11.71
C PRO A 22 7.71 3.54 -10.21
N PRO A 23 6.53 3.66 -9.58
CA PRO A 23 6.45 4.03 -8.16
C PRO A 23 7.13 2.96 -7.30
N ARG A 24 7.76 3.39 -6.20
CA ARG A 24 8.24 2.47 -5.17
C ARG A 24 7.03 1.81 -4.50
N MET A 25 7.12 0.50 -4.35
CA MET A 25 6.09 -0.32 -3.71
C MET A 25 6.46 -0.57 -2.27
N PHE A 26 5.44 -0.66 -1.41
CA PHE A 26 5.59 -0.83 0.02
C PHE A 26 4.69 -1.96 0.50
N LYS A 27 5.21 -2.83 1.35
CA LYS A 27 4.38 -3.80 2.09
C LYS A 27 3.73 -3.09 3.26
N VAL A 28 2.46 -3.38 3.50
CA VAL A 28 1.78 -3.01 4.75
C VAL A 28 1.74 -4.24 5.65
N LEU A 29 2.15 -4.05 6.89
CA LEU A 29 2.37 -5.12 7.87
C LEU A 29 1.49 -4.89 9.10
N LEU A 30 0.97 -5.98 9.67
CA LEU A 30 0.47 -6.02 11.04
C LEU A 30 1.47 -6.74 11.92
N VAL A 31 1.65 -6.25 13.15
CA VAL A 31 2.56 -6.82 14.14
C VAL A 31 1.74 -7.42 15.28
N ASN A 32 2.16 -8.60 15.75
CA ASN A 32 1.51 -9.29 16.85
C ASN A 32 1.62 -8.54 18.17
N ASP A 33 0.60 -8.68 19.00
CA ASP A 33 0.55 -8.24 20.38
C ASP A 33 -0.38 -9.17 21.18
N ASP A 34 -0.29 -9.13 22.50
CA ASP A 34 -1.02 -10.07 23.38
C ASP A 34 -2.45 -9.60 23.74
N PHE A 35 -2.91 -8.46 23.24
CA PHE A 35 -4.14 -7.81 23.71
C PHE A 35 -5.20 -7.59 22.62
N THR A 36 -4.80 -7.50 21.36
CA THR A 36 -5.72 -7.32 20.24
C THR A 36 -6.44 -8.64 19.92
N PRO A 37 -7.79 -8.71 19.96
CA PRO A 37 -8.52 -9.93 19.65
C PRO A 37 -8.30 -10.40 18.20
N MET A 38 -8.24 -11.73 17.99
CA MET A 38 -8.09 -12.32 16.64
C MET A 38 -9.21 -11.87 15.68
N GLU A 39 -10.46 -11.84 16.15
CA GLU A 39 -11.61 -11.38 15.36
C GLU A 39 -11.47 -9.91 14.93
N PHE A 40 -10.85 -9.07 15.76
CA PHE A 40 -10.58 -7.67 15.39
C PHE A 40 -9.54 -7.58 14.27
N VAL A 41 -8.50 -8.41 14.32
CA VAL A 41 -7.50 -8.50 13.24
C VAL A 41 -8.15 -8.96 11.94
N VAL A 42 -9.08 -9.93 11.99
CA VAL A 42 -9.83 -10.37 10.82
C VAL A 42 -10.71 -9.24 10.25
N ASP A 43 -11.46 -8.51 11.08
CA ASP A 43 -12.26 -7.35 10.62
C ASP A 43 -11.37 -6.29 9.95
N VAL A 44 -10.20 -5.96 10.54
CA VAL A 44 -9.23 -5.04 9.95
C VAL A 44 -8.79 -5.49 8.56
N LEU A 45 -8.47 -6.77 8.41
CA LEU A 45 -8.02 -7.36 7.14
C LEU A 45 -9.13 -7.34 6.07
N GLN A 46 -10.37 -7.64 6.46
CA GLN A 46 -11.51 -7.60 5.55
C GLN A 46 -11.87 -6.17 5.16
N ARG A 47 -11.92 -5.25 6.13
CA ARG A 47 -12.39 -3.87 5.96
C ARG A 47 -11.41 -3.02 5.15
N PHE A 48 -10.12 -3.07 5.48
CA PHE A 48 -9.13 -2.15 4.90
C PHE A 48 -8.29 -2.78 3.80
N PHE A 49 -8.17 -4.11 3.75
CA PHE A 49 -7.38 -4.81 2.74
C PHE A 49 -8.24 -5.63 1.78
N HIS A 50 -9.56 -5.69 2.01
CA HIS A 50 -10.53 -6.37 1.15
C HIS A 50 -10.20 -7.85 0.96
N LEU A 51 -9.59 -8.47 1.98
CA LEU A 51 -9.40 -9.90 2.01
C LEU A 51 -10.74 -10.58 2.27
N ASP A 52 -10.98 -11.72 1.61
CA ASP A 52 -12.05 -12.63 2.01
C ASP A 52 -11.75 -13.24 3.39
N THR A 53 -12.74 -13.90 3.99
CA THR A 53 -12.63 -14.51 5.34
C THR A 53 -11.47 -15.49 5.46
N ASP A 54 -11.26 -16.36 4.47
CA ASP A 54 -10.22 -17.39 4.52
C ASP A 54 -8.83 -16.76 4.43
N SER A 55 -8.66 -15.81 3.52
CA SER A 55 -7.42 -15.05 3.33
C SER A 55 -7.10 -14.21 4.56
N ALA A 56 -8.09 -13.52 5.13
CA ALA A 56 -7.94 -12.74 6.35
C ALA A 56 -7.55 -13.63 7.54
N THR A 57 -8.19 -14.78 7.71
CA THR A 57 -7.88 -15.73 8.78
C THR A 57 -6.45 -16.26 8.66
N ARG A 58 -5.98 -16.57 7.44
CA ARG A 58 -4.60 -17.02 7.22
C ARG A 58 -3.58 -15.95 7.56
N VAL A 59 -3.82 -14.70 7.16
CA VAL A 59 -2.93 -13.58 7.49
C VAL A 59 -2.95 -13.31 8.99
N MET A 60 -4.11 -13.32 9.63
CA MET A 60 -4.24 -13.18 11.08
C MET A 60 -3.45 -14.26 11.83
N LEU A 61 -3.61 -15.54 11.44
CA LEU A 61 -2.85 -16.63 12.05
C LEU A 61 -1.34 -16.43 11.87
N LYS A 62 -0.91 -15.96 10.69
CA LYS A 62 0.49 -15.65 10.44
C LYS A 62 1.02 -14.54 11.36
N VAL A 63 0.26 -13.46 11.54
CA VAL A 63 0.61 -12.40 12.51
C VAL A 63 0.79 -13.04 13.89
N HIS A 64 -0.19 -13.82 14.34
CA HIS A 64 -0.17 -14.45 15.65
C HIS A 64 1.02 -15.40 15.87
N THR A 65 1.34 -16.26 14.90
CA THR A 65 2.36 -17.30 15.05
C THR A 65 3.76 -16.85 14.70
N GLU A 66 3.92 -15.89 13.77
CA GLU A 66 5.21 -15.43 13.27
C GLU A 66 5.60 -14.03 13.77
N GLY A 67 4.72 -13.36 14.51
CA GLY A 67 4.94 -12.01 15.03
C GLY A 67 4.62 -10.89 14.04
N VAL A 68 4.54 -11.19 12.74
CA VAL A 68 4.24 -10.21 11.69
C VAL A 68 3.53 -10.86 10.50
N GLY A 69 2.62 -10.12 9.86
CA GLY A 69 1.92 -10.57 8.66
C GLY A 69 1.81 -9.47 7.61
N VAL A 70 2.00 -9.84 6.34
CA VAL A 70 1.83 -8.93 5.20
C VAL A 70 0.36 -8.87 4.82
N CYS A 71 -0.22 -7.68 4.87
CA CYS A 71 -1.63 -7.45 4.55
C CYS A 71 -1.84 -7.10 3.07
N GLY A 72 -0.84 -6.49 2.43
CA GLY A 72 -0.86 -6.14 1.01
C GLY A 72 0.35 -5.31 0.59
N VAL A 73 0.50 -5.11 -0.73
CA VAL A 73 1.59 -4.33 -1.33
C VAL A 73 0.99 -3.20 -2.16
N TYR A 74 1.41 -1.96 -1.88
CA TYR A 74 0.81 -0.76 -2.47
C TYR A 74 1.87 0.30 -2.80
N PRO A 75 1.59 1.28 -3.68
CA PRO A 75 2.39 2.49 -3.77
C PRO A 75 2.43 3.21 -2.42
N ARG A 76 3.52 3.96 -2.17
CA ARG A 76 3.78 4.64 -0.89
C ARG A 76 2.57 5.35 -0.27
N ASP A 77 1.88 6.17 -1.05
CA ASP A 77 0.80 7.02 -0.52
C ASP A 77 -0.44 6.19 -0.12
N THR A 78 -0.73 5.14 -0.88
CA THR A 78 -1.79 4.17 -0.56
C THR A 78 -1.42 3.34 0.67
N ALA A 79 -0.16 2.89 0.77
CA ALA A 79 0.33 2.17 1.95
C ALA A 79 0.21 3.04 3.21
N ALA A 80 0.67 4.30 3.16
CA ALA A 80 0.57 5.25 4.26
C ALA A 80 -0.88 5.49 4.70
N THR A 81 -1.79 5.67 3.74
CA THR A 81 -3.22 5.85 4.02
C THR A 81 -3.80 4.63 4.74
N LYS A 82 -3.49 3.41 4.28
CA LYS A 82 -3.97 2.18 4.92
C LYS A 82 -3.43 2.02 6.33
N VAL A 83 -2.15 2.30 6.56
CA VAL A 83 -1.55 2.30 7.91
C VAL A 83 -2.31 3.25 8.83
N GLU A 84 -2.55 4.49 8.40
CA GLU A 84 -3.27 5.49 9.21
C GLU A 84 -4.71 5.04 9.52
N GLN A 85 -5.43 4.49 8.54
CA GLN A 85 -6.79 3.97 8.71
C GLN A 85 -6.84 2.86 9.77
N VAL A 86 -5.92 1.88 9.69
CA VAL A 86 -5.85 0.77 10.63
C VAL A 86 -5.52 1.26 12.04
N LEU A 87 -4.50 2.12 12.18
CA LEU A 87 -4.10 2.66 13.49
C LEU A 87 -5.18 3.54 14.12
N SER A 88 -5.91 4.31 13.31
CA SER A 88 -7.06 5.09 13.79
C SER A 88 -8.18 4.18 14.29
N HIS A 89 -8.48 3.12 13.53
CA HIS A 89 -9.51 2.15 13.88
C HIS A 89 -9.17 1.36 15.16
N ALA A 90 -7.93 0.88 15.28
CA ALA A 90 -7.43 0.20 16.48
C ALA A 90 -7.52 1.08 17.72
N ARG A 91 -7.09 2.35 17.63
CA ARG A 91 -7.18 3.31 18.73
C ARG A 91 -8.63 3.58 19.16
N ALA A 92 -9.55 3.71 18.20
CA ALA A 92 -10.97 3.89 18.50
C ALA A 92 -11.59 2.70 19.26
N HIS A 93 -11.06 1.50 19.06
CA HIS A 93 -11.49 0.27 19.74
C HIS A 93 -10.59 -0.11 20.93
N GLN A 94 -9.66 0.77 21.32
CA GLN A 94 -8.75 0.58 22.46
C GLN A 94 -7.84 -0.67 22.33
N HIS A 95 -7.46 -1.02 21.10
CA HIS A 95 -6.51 -2.09 20.83
C HIS A 95 -5.10 -1.52 20.54
N PRO A 96 -4.03 -2.13 21.07
CA PRO A 96 -2.66 -1.66 20.84
C PRO A 96 -2.07 -2.08 19.47
N LEU A 97 -2.88 -2.70 18.61
CA LEU A 97 -2.50 -3.21 17.28
C LEU A 97 -1.60 -2.23 16.51
N GLN A 98 -0.41 -2.71 16.15
CA GLN A 98 0.54 -1.95 15.35
C GLN A 98 0.40 -2.30 13.87
N CYS A 99 0.45 -1.26 13.04
CA CYS A 99 0.47 -1.36 11.58
C CYS A 99 1.60 -0.50 11.02
N LEU A 100 2.42 -1.08 10.15
CA LEU A 100 3.65 -0.48 9.62
C LEU A 100 3.68 -0.59 8.09
N MET A 101 4.58 0.15 7.45
CA MET A 101 4.95 -0.08 6.05
C MET A 101 6.46 -0.10 5.86
N GLU A 102 6.94 -0.98 4.97
CA GLU A 102 8.35 -1.09 4.57
C GLU A 102 8.48 -1.11 3.05
N GLU A 103 9.62 -0.65 2.51
CA GLU A 103 9.89 -0.73 1.06
C GLU A 103 9.99 -2.21 0.64
N ASN A 104 9.26 -2.58 -0.42
CA ASN A 104 9.06 -3.97 -0.82
C ASN A 104 10.25 -4.58 -1.57
#